data_AF-A0A127SRV9-F1
#
_entry.id   AF-A0A127SRV9-F1
#
_cell.length_a   1.000
_cell.length_b   1.000
_cell.length_c   1.000
_cell.angle_alpha   90.00
_cell.angle_beta   90.00
_cell.angle_gamma   90.00
#
_symmetry.space_group_name_H-M   'P 1'
#
loop_
_entity.id
_entity.type
_entity.pdbx_description
1 polymer ?
#
loop_
_entity_poly.entity_id
_entity_poly.type
_entity_poly.pdbx_seq_one_letter_code
_entity_poly.pdbx_strand_id
1 'polypeptide(L)'
;MKLKTLVIGGSGLFLMVFSLLLFVAILFSDEQDSGISNIHYGGVNVSAEVLAHKPMVEKYAKEYGVEEYVNILLAIIQVESGGTAEDVMQSSESLGLPPNSLSTEESIKQGVKFFSELLASSERLSVDLESVIQSYNYGGGFLGYVANRGNKYTFELA
;
A
#
# COMPACT_ATOMS: atom_id res chain seq x y z
N MET A 1 -56.17 -16.70 31.42
CA MET A 1 -55.91 -15.59 30.47
C MET A 1 -54.62 -14.82 30.76
N LYS A 2 -54.16 -14.69 32.03
CA LYS A 2 -52.96 -13.91 32.40
C LYS A 2 -51.61 -14.47 31.92
N LEU A 3 -51.49 -15.79 31.70
CA LEU A 3 -50.25 -16.43 31.27
C LEU A 3 -49.95 -16.22 29.77
N LYS A 4 -50.99 -16.17 28.92
CA LYS A 4 -50.83 -15.96 27.47
C LYS A 4 -50.37 -14.54 27.13
N THR A 5 -50.88 -13.53 27.84
CA THR A 5 -50.43 -12.13 27.70
C THR A 5 -49.02 -11.90 28.25
N LEU A 6 -48.61 -12.61 29.32
CA LEU A 6 -47.24 -12.57 29.84
C LEU A 6 -46.23 -13.16 28.84
N VAL A 7 -46.55 -14.29 28.21
CA VAL A 7 -45.69 -14.94 27.21
C VAL A 7 -45.56 -14.09 25.94
N ILE A 8 -46.65 -13.47 25.48
CA ILE A 8 -46.65 -12.58 24.29
C ILE A 8 -45.90 -11.27 24.58
N GLY A 9 -46.05 -10.70 25.79
CA GLY A 9 -45.30 -9.51 26.20
C GLY A 9 -43.81 -9.78 26.39
N GLY A 10 -43.46 -10.94 26.96
CA GLY A 10 -42.07 -11.38 27.14
C GLY A 10 -41.38 -11.70 25.81
N SER A 11 -42.07 -12.31 24.85
CA SER A 11 -41.49 -12.60 23.52
C SER A 11 -41.25 -11.33 22.72
N GLY A 12 -42.14 -10.34 22.81
CA GLY A 12 -41.95 -9.04 22.16
C GLY A 12 -40.75 -8.27 22.71
N LEU A 13 -40.58 -8.24 24.03
CA LEU A 13 -39.44 -7.60 24.67
C LEU A 13 -38.13 -8.31 24.31
N PHE A 14 -38.12 -9.65 24.29
CA PHE A 14 -36.95 -10.43 23.90
C PHE A 14 -36.53 -10.15 22.46
N LEU A 15 -37.48 -10.12 21.51
CA LEU A 15 -37.19 -9.83 20.10
C LEU A 15 -36.67 -8.41 19.90
N MET A 16 -37.20 -7.43 20.65
CA MET A 16 -36.74 -6.05 20.59
C MET A 16 -35.30 -5.91 21.10
N VAL A 17 -34.97 -6.54 22.23
CA VAL A 17 -33.62 -6.53 22.79
C VAL A 17 -32.64 -7.29 21.88
N PHE A 18 -33.05 -8.44 21.35
CA PHE A 18 -32.23 -9.23 20.43
C PHE A 18 -31.96 -8.48 19.11
N SER A 19 -32.97 -7.79 18.57
CA SER A 19 -32.83 -6.91 17.41
C SER A 19 -31.87 -5.76 17.66
N LEU A 20 -31.92 -5.14 18.85
CA LEU A 20 -31.01 -4.05 19.22
C LEU A 20 -29.57 -4.55 19.34
N LEU A 21 -29.36 -5.72 19.92
CA LEU A 21 -28.03 -6.35 20.03
C LEU A 21 -27.45 -6.70 18.65
N LEU A 22 -28.27 -7.20 17.73
CA LEU A 22 -27.87 -7.44 16.33
C LEU A 22 -27.48 -6.14 15.61
N PHE A 23 -28.25 -5.08 15.80
CA PHE A 23 -27.96 -3.77 15.22
C PHE A 23 -26.66 -3.18 15.77
N VAL A 24 -26.45 -3.25 17.09
CA VAL A 24 -25.20 -2.86 17.75
C VAL A 24 -24.03 -3.69 17.25
N ALA A 25 -24.18 -5.01 17.13
CA ALA A 25 -23.13 -5.87 16.58
C ALA A 25 -22.75 -5.47 15.15
N ILE A 26 -23.71 -5.13 14.28
CA ILE A 26 -23.43 -4.63 12.92
C ILE A 26 -22.71 -3.27 12.95
N LEU A 27 -23.12 -2.34 13.83
CA LEU A 27 -22.47 -1.03 13.95
C LEU A 27 -21.04 -1.10 14.49
N PHE A 28 -20.73 -2.10 15.29
CA PHE A 28 -19.38 -2.34 15.83
C PHE A 28 -18.63 -3.47 15.11
N SER A 29 -19.23 -4.06 14.08
CA SER A 29 -18.54 -4.93 13.13
C SER A 29 -17.84 -4.06 12.10
N ASP A 30 -16.92 -3.22 12.56
CA ASP A 30 -15.96 -2.60 11.66
C ASP A 30 -14.64 -3.34 11.84
N GLU A 31 -14.15 -3.83 10.70
CA GLU A 31 -12.85 -4.41 10.55
C GLU A 31 -11.80 -3.34 10.83
N GLN A 32 -10.74 -3.80 11.51
CA GLN A 32 -9.48 -3.11 11.53
C GLN A 32 -8.92 -3.07 10.09
N ASP A 33 -9.07 -1.94 9.38
CA ASP A 33 -7.89 -1.19 8.94
C ASP A 33 -8.21 0.27 8.57
N SER A 34 -7.28 1.10 8.97
CA SER A 34 -7.15 2.54 8.82
C SER A 34 -7.62 3.12 7.47
N GLY A 35 -8.39 4.20 7.56
CA GLY A 35 -8.77 4.99 6.40
C GLY A 35 -7.57 5.66 5.73
N ILE A 36 -7.45 5.46 4.41
CA ILE A 36 -6.94 6.37 3.38
C ILE A 36 -7.56 5.87 2.05
N SER A 37 -8.35 6.73 1.40
CA SER A 37 -8.86 6.66 0.01
C SER A 37 -9.16 5.29 -0.62
N ASN A 38 -10.44 5.08 -0.97
CA ASN A 38 -10.96 4.00 -1.81
C ASN A 38 -10.29 3.92 -3.20
N ILE A 39 -9.10 3.33 -3.30
CA ILE A 39 -8.64 2.67 -4.51
C ILE A 39 -8.70 1.17 -4.25
N HIS A 40 -9.74 0.54 -4.77
CA HIS A 40 -9.96 -0.90 -4.68
C HIS A 40 -9.00 -1.61 -5.65
N TYR A 41 -7.71 -1.71 -5.29
CA TYR A 41 -6.78 -2.56 -6.00
C TYR A 41 -7.16 -4.02 -5.71
N GLY A 42 -7.60 -4.76 -6.73
CA GLY A 42 -7.87 -6.20 -6.66
C GLY A 42 -6.58 -7.01 -6.50
N GLY A 43 -5.81 -6.73 -5.45
CA GLY A 43 -4.46 -7.24 -5.21
C GLY A 43 -4.42 -8.35 -4.16
N VAL A 44 -3.36 -9.16 -4.25
CA VAL A 44 -2.97 -10.12 -3.21
C VAL A 44 -2.25 -9.34 -2.10
N ASN A 45 -2.48 -9.71 -0.84
CA ASN A 45 -1.78 -9.09 0.28
C ASN A 45 -0.27 -9.41 0.20
N VAL A 46 0.59 -8.45 0.58
CA VAL A 46 2.04 -8.71 0.68
C VAL A 46 2.33 -9.70 1.81
N SER A 47 3.45 -10.41 1.72
CA SER A 47 3.88 -11.41 2.70
C SER A 47 4.16 -10.82 4.09
N ALA A 48 4.19 -11.67 5.11
CA ALA A 48 4.48 -11.24 6.49
C ALA A 48 5.90 -10.68 6.62
N GLU A 49 6.85 -11.24 5.87
CA GLU A 49 8.23 -10.80 5.76
C GLU A 49 8.31 -9.36 5.24
N VAL A 50 7.49 -9.01 4.24
CA VAL A 50 7.38 -7.64 3.73
C VAL A 50 6.72 -6.72 4.76
N LEU A 51 5.62 -7.16 5.38
CA LEU A 51 4.90 -6.35 6.38
C LEU A 51 5.76 -6.00 7.59
N ALA A 52 6.73 -6.85 7.95
CA ALA A 52 7.68 -6.57 9.03
C ALA A 52 8.49 -5.28 8.79
N HIS A 53 8.69 -4.88 7.53
CA HIS A 53 9.41 -3.66 7.15
C HIS A 53 8.53 -2.40 7.16
N LYS A 54 7.20 -2.53 7.26
CA LYS A 54 6.24 -1.40 7.18
C LYS A 54 6.59 -0.22 8.09
N PRO A 55 6.93 -0.40 9.39
CA PRO A 55 7.27 0.74 10.24
C PRO A 55 8.48 1.55 9.75
N MET A 56 9.46 0.88 9.14
CA MET A 56 10.66 1.53 8.58
C MET A 56 10.36 2.20 7.24
N VAL A 57 9.51 1.58 6.41
CA VAL A 57 9.00 2.19 5.17
C VAL A 57 8.22 3.46 5.51
N GLU A 58 7.32 3.44 6.49
CA GLU A 58 6.55 4.62 6.94
C GLU A 58 7.46 5.75 7.45
N LYS A 59 8.50 5.41 8.23
CA LYS A 59 9.51 6.36 8.70
C LYS A 59 10.15 7.14 7.53
N TYR A 60 10.63 6.44 6.51
CA TYR A 60 11.29 7.10 5.38
C TYR A 60 10.32 7.69 4.37
N ALA A 61 9.14 7.10 4.20
CA ALA A 61 8.08 7.68 3.37
C ALA A 61 7.69 9.06 3.90
N LYS A 62 7.61 9.22 5.23
CA LYS A 62 7.44 10.50 5.88
C LYS A 62 8.63 11.44 5.70
N GLU A 63 9.87 10.94 5.82
CA GLU A 63 11.09 11.74 5.59
C GLU A 63 11.11 12.36 4.18
N TYR A 64 10.64 11.61 3.17
CA TYR A 64 10.64 12.03 1.77
C TYR A 64 9.27 12.54 1.25
N GLY A 65 8.26 12.66 2.12
CA GLY A 65 6.94 13.21 1.76
C GLY A 65 6.10 12.35 0.82
N VAL A 66 6.25 11.02 0.87
CA VAL A 66 5.56 10.03 0.02
C VAL A 66 4.73 9.03 0.83
N GLU A 67 4.18 9.46 1.97
CA GLU A 67 3.40 8.64 2.92
C GLU A 67 2.20 7.94 2.26
N GLU A 68 1.57 8.58 1.28
CA GLU A 68 0.43 8.02 0.54
C GLU A 68 0.81 6.82 -0.35
N TYR A 69 2.10 6.60 -0.60
CA TYR A 69 2.62 5.53 -1.44
C TYR A 69 3.21 4.35 -0.66
N VAL A 70 3.04 4.29 0.67
CA VAL A 70 3.56 3.19 1.52
C VAL A 70 3.16 1.81 0.99
N ASN A 71 1.91 1.65 0.53
CA ASN A 71 1.45 0.36 -0.03
C ASN A 71 2.17 0.00 -1.33
N ILE A 72 2.53 0.98 -2.17
CA ILE A 72 3.31 0.75 -3.39
C ILE A 72 4.76 0.40 -3.04
N LEU A 73 5.34 1.07 -2.05
CA LEU A 73 6.70 0.79 -1.57
C LEU A 73 6.81 -0.63 -0.99
N LEU A 74 5.80 -1.10 -0.26
CA LEU A 74 5.72 -2.49 0.21
C LEU A 74 5.55 -3.47 -0.95
N ALA A 75 4.75 -3.14 -1.96
CA ALA A 75 4.63 -3.96 -3.17
C ALA A 75 5.96 -4.04 -3.94
N ILE A 76 6.74 -2.96 -3.99
CA ILE A 76 8.10 -2.96 -4.56
C ILE A 76 8.99 -3.93 -3.78
N ILE A 77 9.04 -3.86 -2.44
CA ILE A 77 9.80 -4.81 -1.62
C ILE A 77 9.38 -6.26 -1.91
N GLN A 78 8.06 -6.50 -2.03
CA GLN A 78 7.52 -7.83 -2.34
C GLN A 78 8.03 -8.38 -3.67
N VAL A 79 8.11 -7.54 -4.70
CA VAL A 79 8.59 -7.93 -6.04
C VAL A 79 10.10 -8.07 -6.07
N GLU A 80 10.85 -7.16 -5.44
CA GLU A 80 12.31 -7.12 -5.50
C GLU A 80 12.97 -8.24 -4.69
N SER A 81 12.45 -8.55 -3.49
CA SER A 81 13.11 -9.51 -2.60
C SER A 81 12.16 -10.41 -1.79
N GLY A 82 10.85 -10.15 -1.87
CA GLY A 82 9.89 -10.75 -0.94
C GLY A 82 10.14 -10.38 0.52
N GLY A 83 10.92 -9.32 0.79
CA GLY A 83 11.30 -8.90 2.15
C GLY A 83 12.38 -9.76 2.81
N THR A 84 13.06 -10.64 2.06
CA THR A 84 13.99 -11.65 2.61
C THR A 84 15.47 -11.35 2.38
N ALA A 85 15.81 -10.51 1.40
CA ALA A 85 17.19 -10.07 1.16
C ALA A 85 17.60 -9.01 2.18
N GLU A 86 18.92 -8.80 2.35
CA GLU A 86 19.39 -7.68 3.17
C GLU A 86 19.11 -6.33 2.49
N ASP A 87 19.41 -6.24 1.19
CA ASP A 87 18.97 -5.14 0.31
C ASP A 87 17.51 -5.38 -0.14
N VAL A 88 16.57 -5.19 0.80
CA VAL A 88 15.15 -5.53 0.64
C VAL A 88 14.44 -4.83 -0.53
N MET A 89 14.88 -3.64 -0.91
CA MET A 89 14.35 -2.88 -2.06
C MET A 89 15.20 -3.03 -3.32
N GLN A 90 16.28 -3.83 -3.31
CA GLN A 90 17.27 -3.91 -4.40
C GLN A 90 17.69 -2.51 -4.90
N SER A 91 17.96 -1.60 -3.96
CA SER A 91 18.18 -0.19 -4.28
C SER A 91 19.66 0.19 -4.39
N SER A 92 20.58 -0.77 -4.20
CA SER A 92 22.03 -0.56 -4.36
C SER A 92 22.40 0.03 -5.73
N GLU A 93 21.85 -0.52 -6.82
CA GLU A 93 22.16 -0.06 -8.18
C GLU A 93 21.70 1.38 -8.45
N SER A 94 20.66 1.87 -7.75
CA SER A 94 20.23 3.27 -7.86
C SER A 94 21.28 4.26 -7.35
N LEU A 95 22.24 3.80 -6.53
CA LEU A 95 23.42 4.54 -6.09
C LEU A 95 24.68 4.23 -6.91
N GLY A 96 24.59 3.37 -7.92
CA GLY A 96 25.74 2.87 -8.67
C GLY A 96 26.62 1.91 -7.86
N LEU A 97 26.09 1.32 -6.79
CA LEU A 97 26.77 0.28 -6.03
C LEU A 97 26.57 -1.10 -6.69
N PRO A 98 27.44 -2.08 -6.40
CA PRO A 98 27.17 -3.47 -6.76
C PRO A 98 25.84 -3.96 -6.16
N PRO A 99 25.16 -4.94 -6.78
CA PRO A 99 23.91 -5.50 -6.23
C PRO A 99 24.10 -6.02 -4.80
N ASN A 100 23.08 -5.85 -3.95
CA ASN A 100 23.07 -6.32 -2.56
C ASN A 100 24.20 -5.73 -1.68
N SER A 101 24.51 -4.45 -1.85
CA SER A 101 25.57 -3.76 -1.06
C SER A 101 25.04 -3.03 0.16
N LEU A 102 23.73 -2.74 0.22
CA LEU A 102 23.11 -1.97 1.29
C LEU A 102 22.55 -2.87 2.39
N SER A 103 22.65 -2.42 3.64
CA SER A 103 21.88 -3.00 4.74
C SER A 103 20.38 -2.75 4.56
N THR A 104 19.53 -3.44 5.32
CA THR A 104 18.07 -3.27 5.22
C THR A 104 17.59 -1.84 5.44
N GLU A 105 18.11 -1.14 6.46
CA GLU A 105 17.71 0.25 6.71
C GLU A 105 18.19 1.20 5.60
N GLU A 106 19.42 1.00 5.11
CA GLU A 106 19.96 1.78 4.00
C GLU A 106 19.21 1.51 2.69
N SER A 107 18.82 0.25 2.45
CA SER A 107 18.05 -0.17 1.29
C SER A 107 16.66 0.46 1.28
N ILE A 108 15.94 0.44 2.40
CA ILE A 108 14.62 1.09 2.50
C ILE A 108 14.77 2.60 2.34
N LYS A 109 15.74 3.21 3.03
CA LYS A 109 15.97 4.65 2.93
C LYS A 109 16.25 5.08 1.48
N GLN A 110 17.17 4.39 0.82
CA GLN A 110 17.56 4.70 -0.55
C GLN A 110 16.43 4.38 -1.53
N GLY A 111 15.74 3.24 -1.37
CA GLY A 111 14.63 2.87 -2.24
C GLY A 111 13.47 3.87 -2.17
N VAL A 112 13.11 4.36 -0.98
CA VAL A 112 12.09 5.39 -0.81
C VAL A 112 12.54 6.73 -1.39
N LYS A 113 13.80 7.13 -1.18
CA LYS A 113 14.39 8.34 -1.78
C LYS A 113 14.36 8.28 -3.32
N PHE A 114 14.73 7.14 -3.89
CA PHE A 114 14.75 6.98 -5.34
C PHE A 114 13.33 7.03 -5.91
N PHE A 115 12.37 6.36 -5.27
CA PHE A 115 10.96 6.44 -5.66
C PHE A 115 10.43 7.89 -5.63
N SER A 116 10.75 8.67 -4.59
CA SER A 116 10.30 10.07 -4.50
C SER A 116 10.92 10.96 -5.59
N GLU A 117 12.17 10.72 -5.97
CA GLU A 117 12.83 11.40 -7.09
C GLU A 117 12.18 11.08 -8.44
N LEU A 118 11.75 9.83 -8.63
CA LEU A 118 11.00 9.40 -9.82
C LEU A 118 9.61 10.04 -9.85
N LEU A 119 8.90 10.05 -8.73
CA LEU A 119 7.58 10.67 -8.60
C LEU A 119 7.65 12.18 -8.89
N ALA A 120 8.60 12.90 -8.28
CA ALA A 120 8.79 14.32 -8.56
C ALA A 120 9.13 14.57 -10.05
N SER A 121 9.79 13.61 -10.70
CA SER A 121 10.11 13.69 -12.13
C SER A 121 8.89 13.43 -13.01
N SER A 122 8.02 12.49 -12.65
CA SER A 122 6.78 12.23 -13.38
C SER A 122 5.82 13.41 -13.27
N GLU A 123 5.71 14.05 -12.11
CA GLU A 123 4.91 15.27 -11.92
C GLU A 123 5.35 16.39 -12.86
N ARG A 124 6.67 16.67 -12.94
CA ARG A 124 7.22 17.68 -13.85
C ARG A 124 6.96 17.34 -15.32
N LEU A 125 6.96 16.06 -15.67
CA LEU A 125 6.73 15.57 -17.03
C LEU A 125 5.24 15.31 -17.33
N SER A 126 4.36 15.45 -16.34
CA SER A 126 2.94 15.09 -16.41
C SER A 126 2.70 13.63 -16.83
N VAL A 127 3.52 12.71 -16.35
CA VAL A 127 3.46 11.27 -16.62
C VAL A 127 2.77 10.53 -15.48
N ASP A 128 2.07 9.44 -15.78
CA ASP A 128 1.33 8.62 -14.82
C ASP A 128 2.21 7.83 -13.81
N LEU A 129 1.55 7.34 -12.75
CA LEU A 129 2.17 6.62 -11.64
C LEU A 129 2.71 5.25 -12.06
N GLU A 130 2.04 4.59 -13.00
CA GLU A 130 2.46 3.32 -13.58
C GLU A 130 3.84 3.44 -14.23
N SER A 131 4.12 4.57 -14.88
CA SER A 131 5.46 4.86 -15.40
C SER A 131 6.49 5.08 -14.29
N VAL A 132 6.12 5.64 -13.14
CA VAL A 132 7.01 5.77 -11.96
C VAL A 132 7.40 4.39 -11.45
N ILE A 133 6.42 3.49 -11.32
CA ILE A 133 6.64 2.10 -10.89
C ILE A 133 7.58 1.39 -11.88
N GLN A 134 7.32 1.49 -13.19
CA GLN A 134 8.20 0.91 -14.20
C GLN A 134 9.60 1.54 -14.18
N SER A 135 9.70 2.85 -13.94
CA SER A 135 10.97 3.56 -13.80
C SER A 135 11.75 3.18 -12.55
N TYR A 136 11.13 2.57 -11.55
CA TYR A 136 11.88 1.99 -10.43
C TYR A 136 12.82 0.89 -10.94
N ASN A 137 12.34 0.07 -11.87
CA ASN A 137 13.11 -1.01 -12.50
C ASN A 137 13.98 -0.53 -13.68
N TYR A 138 13.46 0.35 -14.53
CA TYR A 138 14.16 0.80 -15.76
C TYR A 138 15.02 2.06 -15.58
N GLY A 139 14.92 2.72 -14.44
CA GLY A 139 15.49 4.03 -14.18
C GLY A 139 14.66 5.18 -14.75
N GLY A 140 15.00 6.40 -14.31
CA GLY A 140 14.25 7.62 -14.62
C GLY A 140 14.24 8.03 -16.09
N GLY A 141 15.13 7.47 -16.92
CA GLY A 141 15.11 7.70 -18.38
C GLY A 141 13.79 7.27 -19.04
N PHE A 142 13.12 6.26 -18.47
CA PHE A 142 11.85 5.78 -18.97
C PHE A 142 10.72 6.82 -18.84
N LEU A 143 10.72 7.66 -17.80
CA LEU A 143 9.75 8.76 -17.67
C LEU A 143 9.84 9.73 -18.85
N GLY A 144 11.06 10.09 -19.27
CA GLY A 144 11.27 10.92 -20.45
C GLY A 144 10.85 10.23 -21.74
N TYR A 145 11.02 8.90 -21.83
CA TYR A 145 10.57 8.12 -22.98
C TYR A 145 9.04 8.14 -23.13
N VAL A 146 8.31 7.95 -22.03
CA VAL A 146 6.84 7.99 -21.98
C VAL A 146 6.30 9.41 -22.21
N ALA A 147 6.96 10.43 -21.65
CA ALA A 147 6.55 11.82 -21.82
C ALA A 147 6.44 12.24 -23.30
N ASN A 148 7.33 11.70 -24.14
CA ASN A 148 7.33 11.96 -25.58
C ASN A 148 6.33 11.10 -26.38
N ARG A 149 5.56 10.23 -25.72
CA ARG A 149 4.70 9.19 -26.35
C ARG A 149 3.29 9.13 -25.78
N GLY A 150 2.80 10.23 -25.24
CA GLY A 150 1.42 10.36 -24.75
C GLY A 150 1.29 10.34 -23.23
N ASN A 151 2.40 10.47 -22.49
CA ASN A 151 2.44 10.68 -21.05
C ASN A 151 1.81 9.57 -20.21
N LYS A 152 1.54 8.40 -20.80
CA LYS A 152 0.94 7.27 -20.10
C LYS A 152 1.72 6.01 -20.36
N TYR A 153 1.90 5.22 -19.31
CA TYR A 153 2.38 3.86 -19.40
C TYR A 153 1.45 3.06 -20.31
N THR A 154 2.07 2.23 -21.15
CA THR A 154 1.41 1.12 -21.82
C THR A 154 2.38 -0.04 -21.83
N PHE A 155 1.87 -1.27 -21.92
CA PHE A 155 2.73 -2.44 -21.98
C PHE A 155 3.66 -2.40 -23.20
N GLU A 156 3.21 -1.84 -24.32
CA GLU A 156 4.01 -1.70 -25.55
C GLU A 156 5.15 -0.68 -25.44
N LEU A 157 5.09 0.22 -24.46
CA LEU A 157 6.17 1.18 -24.21
C LEU A 157 7.27 0.61 -23.32
N ALA A 158 6.95 -0.38 -22.48
CA ALA A 158 7.88 -1.06 -21.57
C ALA A 158 8.63 -2.20 -22.28
#